data_AF-A0A7U9STK7-F1
#
_entry.id   AF-A0A7U9STK7-F1
#
_cell.length_a   1.000
_cell.length_b   1.000
_cell.length_c   1.000
_cell.angle_alpha   90.00
_cell.angle_beta   90.00
_cell.angle_gamma   90.00
#
_symmetry.space_group_name_H-M   'P 1'
#
loop_
_entity.id
_entity.type
_entity.pdbx_description
1 polymer ?
#
loop_
_entity_poly.entity_id
_entity_poly.type
_entity_poly.pdbx_seq_one_letter_code
_entity_poly.pdbx_strand_id
1 'polypeptide(L)'
;MQVASKYLMYLIVFVFCCGAYWIDTLFVPNLVKLNLKLMIPVLLAASVLYSIYMPVQYQFGYDKSKFIFMFLLIVFPLLIANTNMTMVMEILSGITFPVMLILALAALALSVMISLKIFNRKEL
;
A
#
# COMPACT_ATOMS: atom_id res chain seq x y z
N MET A 1 5.26 -20.29 -6.64
CA MET A 1 3.88 -19.77 -6.50
C MET A 1 3.59 -19.07 -5.15
N GLN A 2 4.42 -19.23 -4.10
CA GLN A 2 4.15 -18.61 -2.79
C GLN A 2 4.21 -17.06 -2.79
N VAL A 3 5.05 -16.46 -3.65
CA VAL A 3 5.24 -15.00 -3.68
C VAL A 3 3.98 -14.26 -4.13
N ALA A 4 3.40 -14.63 -5.28
CA ALA A 4 2.23 -13.97 -5.86
C ALA A 4 0.97 -14.05 -4.96
N SER A 5 0.79 -15.16 -4.25
CA SER A 5 -0.33 -15.36 -3.32
C SER A 5 -0.35 -14.30 -2.20
N LYS A 6 0.82 -13.89 -1.69
CA LYS A 6 0.87 -12.86 -0.66
C LYS A 6 0.52 -11.46 -1.16
N TYR A 7 0.85 -11.13 -2.41
CA TYR A 7 0.42 -9.86 -3.03
C TYR A 7 -1.09 -9.85 -3.32
N LEU A 8 -1.67 -11.02 -3.67
CA LEU A 8 -3.12 -11.15 -3.80
C LEU A 8 -3.84 -10.96 -2.46
N MET A 9 -3.28 -11.52 -1.38
CA MET A 9 -3.78 -11.27 -0.02
C MET A 9 -3.78 -9.80 0.35
N TYR A 10 -2.74 -9.04 -0.03
CA TYR A 10 -2.71 -7.59 0.18
C TYR A 10 -3.89 -6.88 -0.52
N LEU A 11 -4.20 -7.23 -1.77
CA LEU A 11 -5.34 -6.63 -2.48
C LEU A 11 -6.68 -7.00 -1.81
N ILE A 12 -6.84 -8.23 -1.33
CA ILE A 12 -8.04 -8.66 -0.62
C ILE A 12 -8.22 -7.86 0.68
N VAL A 13 -7.16 -7.71 1.47
CA VAL A 13 -7.18 -6.91 2.71
C VAL A 13 -7.48 -5.45 2.41
N PHE A 14 -6.92 -4.88 1.34
CA PHE A 14 -7.22 -3.51 0.93
C PHE A 14 -8.71 -3.32 0.62
N VAL A 15 -9.31 -4.20 -0.17
CA VAL A 15 -10.74 -4.16 -0.50
C VAL A 15 -11.60 -4.31 0.76
N PHE A 16 -11.20 -5.20 1.68
CA PHE A 16 -11.88 -5.38 2.96
C PHE A 16 -11.84 -4.11 3.81
N CYS A 17 -10.68 -3.44 3.92
CA CYS A 17 -10.55 -2.17 4.65
C CYS A 17 -11.39 -1.06 4.03
N CYS A 18 -11.43 -0.95 2.70
CA CYS A 18 -12.30 0.02 2.02
C CYS A 18 -13.78 -0.25 2.30
N GLY A 19 -14.18 -1.53 2.32
CA GLY A 19 -15.54 -1.95 2.67
C GLY A 19 -15.90 -1.62 4.11
N ALA A 20 -15.01 -1.92 5.07
CA ALA A 20 -15.21 -1.56 6.47
C ALA A 20 -15.35 -0.05 6.66
N TYR A 21 -14.45 0.74 6.06
CA TYR A 21 -14.53 2.20 6.11
C TYR A 21 -15.81 2.73 5.46
N TRP A 22 -16.26 2.14 4.35
CA TRP A 22 -17.54 2.49 3.75
C TRP A 22 -18.69 2.31 4.74
N ILE A 23 -18.71 1.19 5.45
CA ILE A 23 -19.70 0.91 6.50
C ILE A 23 -19.60 1.94 7.63
N ASP A 24 -18.38 2.27 8.09
CA ASP A 24 -18.17 3.27 9.14
C ASP A 24 -18.70 4.65 8.74
N THR A 25 -18.54 5.07 7.48
CA THR A 25 -19.11 6.33 6.97
C THR A 25 -20.63 6.36 6.95
N LEU A 26 -21.29 5.20 7.03
CA LEU A 26 -22.75 5.09 7.12
C LEU A 26 -23.26 5.29 8.55
N PHE A 27 -22.49 4.82 9.55
CA PHE A 27 -22.84 4.94 10.97
C PHE A 27 -22.38 6.26 11.58
N VAL A 28 -21.29 6.86 11.08
CA VAL A 28 -20.72 8.11 11.60
C VAL A 28 -20.84 9.22 10.55
N PRO A 29 -21.87 10.09 10.65
CA PRO A 29 -22.18 11.07 9.60
C PRO A 29 -21.16 12.22 9.47
N ASN A 30 -20.21 12.34 10.40
CA ASN A 30 -19.13 13.34 10.36
C ASN A 30 -17.86 12.85 9.62
N LEU A 31 -17.83 11.60 9.14
CA LEU A 31 -16.69 11.09 8.37
C LEU A 31 -16.78 11.51 6.90
N VAL A 32 -15.60 11.72 6.29
CA VAL A 32 -15.51 11.96 4.85
C VAL A 32 -15.95 10.70 4.11
N LYS A 33 -17.04 10.80 3.35
CA LYS A 33 -17.56 9.69 2.53
C LYS A 33 -16.44 9.13 1.64
N LEU A 34 -16.35 7.80 1.58
CA LEU A 34 -15.42 7.15 0.67
C LEU A 34 -15.76 7.58 -0.76
N ASN A 35 -14.80 8.16 -1.46
CA ASN A 35 -14.93 8.58 -2.85
C ASN A 35 -13.72 8.06 -3.62
N LEU A 36 -13.87 7.86 -4.94
CA LEU A 36 -12.75 7.52 -5.83
C LEU A 36 -11.59 8.52 -5.69
N LYS A 37 -11.92 9.80 -5.40
CA LYS A 37 -10.97 10.88 -5.08
C LYS A 37 -10.05 10.60 -3.90
N LEU A 38 -10.44 9.74 -2.96
CA LEU A 38 -9.66 9.39 -1.78
C LEU A 38 -9.13 7.95 -1.88
N MET A 39 -9.95 7.05 -2.42
CA MET A 39 -9.63 5.62 -2.52
C MET A 39 -8.41 5.37 -3.42
N ILE A 40 -8.33 6.02 -4.58
CA ILE A 40 -7.23 5.79 -5.55
C ILE A 40 -5.89 6.32 -5.02
N PRO A 41 -5.81 7.55 -4.47
CA PRO A 41 -4.64 8.03 -3.73
C PRO A 41 -4.14 7.09 -2.64
N VAL A 42 -5.05 6.59 -1.81
CA VAL A 42 -4.72 5.70 -0.69
C VAL A 42 -4.23 4.35 -1.22
N LEU A 43 -4.84 3.83 -2.28
CA LEU A 43 -4.36 2.62 -2.96
C LEU A 43 -2.95 2.80 -3.50
N LEU A 44 -2.64 3.93 -4.13
CA LEU A 44 -1.31 4.24 -4.66
C LEU A 44 -0.27 4.36 -3.55
N ALA A 45 -0.58 5.10 -2.47
CA ALA A 45 0.32 5.25 -1.34
C ALA A 45 0.62 3.90 -0.67
N ALA A 46 -0.43 3.12 -0.39
CA ALA A 46 -0.30 1.80 0.22
C ALA A 46 0.45 0.82 -0.70
N SER A 47 0.20 0.85 -2.01
CA SER A 47 0.87 -0.03 -2.98
C SER A 47 2.36 0.27 -3.09
N VAL A 48 2.77 1.54 -3.04
CA VAL A 48 4.18 1.95 -3.04
C VAL A 48 4.91 1.43 -1.80
N LEU A 49 4.32 1.61 -0.62
CA LEU A 49 4.91 1.13 0.64
C LEU A 49 5.02 -0.40 0.64
N TYR A 50 3.95 -1.08 0.23
CA TYR A 50 3.93 -2.53 0.17
C TYR A 50 4.92 -3.08 -0.86
N SER A 51 5.07 -2.38 -1.99
CA SER A 51 6.01 -2.74 -3.06
C SER A 51 7.47 -2.71 -2.60
N ILE A 52 7.81 -1.89 -1.62
CA ILE A 52 9.15 -1.84 -1.01
C ILE A 52 9.26 -2.86 0.13
N TYR A 53 8.22 -2.95 0.96
CA TYR A 53 8.21 -3.84 2.13
C TYR A 53 8.42 -5.31 1.78
N MET A 54 7.69 -5.80 0.78
CA MET A 54 7.74 -7.22 0.40
C MET A 54 9.12 -7.71 -0.05
N PRO A 55 9.80 -7.08 -1.02
CA PRO A 55 11.12 -7.54 -1.45
C PRO A 55 12.14 -7.45 -0.31
N VAL A 56 12.05 -6.44 0.56
CA VAL A 56 12.87 -6.34 1.78
C VAL A 56 12.58 -7.53 2.72
N GLN A 57 11.32 -7.91 2.91
CA GLN A 57 10.96 -9.08 3.71
C GLN A 57 11.52 -10.38 3.12
N TYR A 58 11.48 -10.56 1.80
CA TYR A 58 12.08 -11.73 1.14
C TYR A 58 13.62 -11.73 1.22
N GLN A 59 14.24 -10.54 1.18
CA GLN A 59 15.70 -10.41 1.24
C GLN A 59 16.27 -10.64 2.65
N PHE A 60 15.64 -10.11 3.70
CA PHE A 60 16.17 -10.21 5.07
C PHE A 60 15.55 -11.33 5.90
N GLY A 61 14.49 -11.97 5.39
CA GLY A 61 13.73 -12.96 6.13
C GLY A 61 12.71 -12.34 7.09
N TYR A 62 11.80 -13.17 7.60
CA TYR A 62 10.68 -12.72 8.42
C TYR A 62 11.12 -12.14 9.78
N ASP A 63 12.07 -12.80 10.45
CA ASP A 63 12.51 -12.41 11.81
C ASP A 63 13.13 -11.01 11.89
N LYS A 64 13.81 -10.57 10.83
CA LYS A 64 14.43 -9.25 10.77
C LYS A 64 13.46 -8.19 10.24
N SER A 65 12.61 -8.55 9.27
CA SER A 65 11.63 -7.63 8.68
C SER A 65 10.46 -7.27 9.61
N LYS A 66 10.16 -8.08 10.64
CA LYS A 66 9.15 -7.75 11.65
C LYS A 66 9.44 -6.44 12.39
N PHE A 67 10.71 -6.17 12.68
CA PHE A 67 11.12 -4.94 13.37
C PHE A 67 10.97 -3.72 12.45
N ILE A 68 11.30 -3.89 11.16
CA ILE A 68 11.09 -2.86 10.14
C ILE A 68 9.60 -2.54 10.01
N PHE A 69 8.74 -3.57 9.99
CA PHE A 69 7.29 -3.37 9.94
C PHE A 69 6.76 -2.65 11.18
N MET A 70 7.17 -3.08 12.37
CA MET A 70 6.75 -2.45 13.63
C MET A 70 7.17 -0.97 13.68
N PHE A 71 8.39 -0.67 13.26
CA PHE A 71 8.86 0.71 13.17
C PHE A 71 8.08 1.52 12.13
N LEU A 72 7.81 0.93 10.96
CA LEU A 72 7.00 1.55 9.92
C LEU A 72 5.60 1.89 10.43
N LEU A 73 4.93 0.99 11.17
CA LEU A 73 3.60 1.25 11.72
C LEU A 73 3.58 2.40 12.75
N ILE A 74 4.68 2.65 13.46
CA ILE A 74 4.79 3.74 14.43
C ILE A 74 5.13 5.07 13.74
N VAL A 75 6.05 5.04 12.78
CA VAL A 75 6.53 6.23 12.09
C VAL A 75 5.52 6.73 11.07
N PHE A 76 4.77 5.85 10.42
CA PHE A 76 3.85 6.22 9.35
C PHE A 76 2.73 7.18 9.80
N PRO A 77 2.04 6.96 10.93
CA PRO A 77 1.09 7.93 11.48
C PRO A 77 1.72 9.27 11.84
N LEU A 78 2.95 9.25 12.39
CA LEU A 78 3.68 10.47 12.76
C LEU A 78 4.11 11.28 11.54
N LEU A 79 4.52 10.59 10.46
CA LEU A 79 4.81 11.20 9.16
C LEU A 79 3.56 11.88 8.62
N ILE A 80 2.43 11.17 8.58
CA ILE A 80 1.15 11.71 8.10
C ILE A 80 0.74 12.95 8.92
N ALA A 81 0.87 12.91 10.24
CA ALA A 81 0.50 14.01 11.12
C ALA A 81 1.35 15.28 10.89
N ASN A 82 2.62 15.13 10.50
CA ASN A 82 3.52 16.26 10.23
C ASN A 82 3.57 16.68 8.75
N THR A 83 2.99 15.88 7.85
CA THR A 83 2.96 16.21 6.42
C THR A 83 1.86 17.21 6.10
N ASN A 84 2.17 18.15 5.22
CA ASN A 84 1.16 19.07 4.71
C ASN A 84 0.27 18.36 3.66
N MET A 85 -0.82 17.76 4.15
CA MET A 85 -1.74 16.97 3.32
C MET A 85 -2.37 17.78 2.19
N THR A 86 -2.43 19.11 2.29
CA THR A 86 -2.97 19.96 1.21
C THR A 86 -2.06 19.97 0.00
N MET A 87 -0.74 20.13 0.20
CA MET A 87 0.24 20.05 -0.90
C MET A 87 0.24 18.66 -1.54
N VAL A 88 0.15 17.59 -0.74
CA VAL A 88 0.13 16.22 -1.26
C VAL A 88 -1.10 16.01 -2.14
N MET A 89 -2.27 16.45 -1.69
CA MET A 89 -3.50 16.34 -2.47
C MET A 89 -3.50 17.23 -3.71
N GLU A 90 -2.84 18.40 -3.66
CA GLU A 90 -2.68 19.29 -4.81
C GLU A 90 -1.83 18.64 -5.92
N ILE A 91 -0.67 18.07 -5.55
CA ILE A 91 0.19 17.31 -6.48
C ILE A 91 -0.59 16.15 -7.09
N LEU A 92 -1.37 15.44 -6.26
CA LEU A 92 -2.11 14.26 -6.69
C LEU A 92 -3.34 14.61 -7.55
N SER A 93 -3.91 15.81 -7.37
CA SER A 93 -5.02 16.32 -8.17
C SER A 93 -4.64 16.61 -9.63
N GLY A 94 -3.35 16.85 -9.90
CA GLY A 94 -2.82 17.01 -11.25
C GLY A 94 -2.72 15.70 -12.04
N ILE A 95 -2.86 14.54 -11.37
CA ILE A 95 -2.78 13.21 -12.00
C ILE A 95 -4.20 12.67 -12.17
N THR A 96 -4.51 12.14 -13.37
CA THR A 96 -5.82 11.54 -13.61
C THR A 96 -5.95 10.20 -12.89
N PHE A 97 -7.17 9.85 -12.44
CA PHE A 97 -7.48 8.58 -11.79
C PHE A 97 -6.96 7.32 -12.50
N PRO A 98 -7.14 7.15 -13.83
CA PRO A 98 -6.64 5.94 -14.50
C PRO A 98 -5.12 5.85 -14.45
N VAL A 99 -4.39 6.97 -14.52
CA VAL A 99 -2.93 6.98 -14.48
C VAL A 99 -2.42 6.54 -13.11
N MET A 100 -3.02 7.04 -12.02
CA MET A 100 -2.68 6.59 -10.66
C MET A 100 -2.93 5.09 -10.46
N LEU A 101 -4.04 4.58 -10.99
CA LEU A 101 -4.36 3.15 -10.91
C LEU A 101 -3.32 2.30 -11.65
N ILE A 102 -2.96 2.70 -12.87
CA ILE A 102 -1.93 2.00 -13.67
C ILE A 102 -0.58 2.04 -12.93
N LEU A 103 -0.22 3.19 -12.34
CA LEU A 103 1.03 3.34 -11.59
C LEU A 103 1.07 2.42 -10.35
N ALA A 104 -0.04 2.33 -9.61
CA ALA A 104 -0.16 1.44 -8.46
C ALA A 104 0.00 -0.04 -8.86
N LEU A 105 -0.66 -0.46 -9.94
CA LEU A 105 -0.55 -1.82 -10.46
C LEU A 105 0.85 -2.12 -11.01
N ALA A 106 1.46 -1.17 -11.71
CA ALA A 106 2.82 -1.28 -12.22
C ALA A 106 3.85 -1.41 -11.09
N ALA A 107 3.70 -0.62 -10.01
CA ALA A 107 4.56 -0.71 -8.83
C ALA A 107 4.47 -2.10 -8.18
N LEU A 108 3.26 -2.64 -8.00
CA LEU A 108 3.06 -3.99 -7.47
C LEU A 108 3.63 -5.06 -8.39
N ALA A 109 3.42 -4.95 -9.71
CA ALA A 109 3.96 -5.90 -10.68
C ALA A 109 5.50 -5.92 -10.67
N LEU A 110 6.13 -4.74 -10.64
CA LEU A 110 7.59 -4.60 -10.53
C LEU A 110 8.10 -5.24 -9.23
N SER A 111 7.40 -4.99 -8.12
CA SER A 111 7.72 -5.57 -6.82
C SER A 111 7.64 -7.10 -6.83
N VAL A 112 6.62 -7.68 -7.47
CA VAL A 112 6.49 -9.14 -7.63
C VAL A 112 7.69 -9.70 -8.41
N MET A 113 8.10 -9.06 -9.51
CA MET A 113 9.26 -9.50 -10.30
C MET A 113 10.55 -9.49 -9.46
N ILE A 114 10.77 -8.42 -8.69
CA ILE A 114 11.95 -8.31 -7.81
C ILE A 114 11.92 -9.39 -6.72
N SER A 115 10.77 -9.57 -6.06
CA SER A 115 10.59 -10.58 -5.02
C SER A 115 10.80 -12.00 -5.54
N LEU A 116 10.31 -12.32 -6.74
CA LEU A 116 10.57 -13.61 -7.40
C LEU A 116 12.05 -13.81 -7.70
N LYS A 117 12.75 -12.77 -8.17
CA LYS A 117 14.20 -12.83 -8.43
C LYS A 117 15.00 -13.10 -7.15
N ILE A 118 14.63 -12.46 -6.04
CA ILE A 118 15.27 -12.67 -4.72
C ILE A 118 14.98 -14.08 -4.20
N PHE A 119 13.73 -14.54 -4.32
CA PHE A 119 13.30 -15.86 -3.88
C PHE A 119 14.04 -16.98 -4.63
N ASN A 120 14.05 -16.94 -5.97
CA ASN A 120 14.77 -17.92 -6.79
C ASN A 120 16.28 -17.92 -6.52
N ARG A 121 16.87 -16.79 -6.14
CA ARG A 121 18.30 -16.69 -5.78
C ARG A 121 18.66 -17.33 -4.45
N LYS A 122 17.68 -17.57 -3.57
CA LYS A 122 17.90 -18.16 -2.25
C LYS A 122 17.55 -19.65 -2.18
N GLU A 123 16.75 -20.15 -3.12
CA GLU A 123 16.39 -21.57 -3.22
C GLU A 123 17.26 -22.37 -4.22
N LEU A 124 18.20 -21.71 -4.90
CA LEU A 124 19.28 -22.30 -5.71
C LEU A 124 20.53 -22.47 -4.86
#